data_AF-A0A433HFY1-F1
#
_entry.id   AF-A0A433HFY1-F1
#
_cell.length_a   1.000
_cell.length_b   1.000
_cell.length_c   1.000
_cell.angle_alpha   90.00
_cell.angle_beta   90.00
_cell.angle_gamma   90.00
#
_symmetry.space_group_name_H-M   'P 1'
#
loop_
_entity.id
_entity.type
_entity.pdbx_description
1 polymer ?
#
loop_
_entity_poly.entity_id
_entity_poly.type
_entity_poly.pdbx_seq_one_letter_code
_entity_poly.pdbx_strand_id
1 'polypeptide(L)'
;MIGAIIGDIVGSRFEFNNHRSKDFDLFSDDCQATDDTIMSLAVAKAIMETEKIMEPSFGGYDFDSDYYSLLENMTIKFMKEIGCKYPNCGYGGMFGQWVFSENPKPYNSFGNGAAMRISPVGFAARTESEACRLSEIVTGITHNHDEGIKGAEATSVAILMARRGFTKSEIRKKINRNYYSLDFTIDEIRETYQFNETCQETVPQAIVAFLESTSFEDAIRTAISVGGDSDTLTAITGAIAEAYYGVPLEIKEKAFTYLDKELSTIFNQWREFAEDGNSYSKFKVLTKYIGKLSDTENFGDWIFDRKNDGSSEHPIQMPFVNYDELVKMFVDEFYHFSQSHTEYKLTNYGSILEDNGLKWNTRVMRNTEVELLDAQCILALIMRAIRGERFSEGLLHSFFKEGIILKWLKRLKDIDINGSAQEVEGIYFEIGGYGGYDTYRLIFKENSACLITTLWCEAPIEKKYSKEETSKLLDKFNSIHVDYWNSEYIDPCVCDGTQWELAVKYKGQRDTVWEGSNAYPNNWNDLLSCLEIEHEEDEDE
;
A
#
# COMPACT_ATOMS: atom_id res chain seq x y z
N MET A 1 8.07 -4.14 6.30
CA MET A 1 9.25 -5.02 6.46
C MET A 1 9.05 -6.10 7.54
N ILE A 2 8.36 -5.83 8.67
CA ILE A 2 8.23 -6.86 9.74
C ILE A 2 7.42 -8.08 9.30
N GLY A 3 6.48 -7.91 8.37
CA GLY A 3 5.71 -8.99 7.79
C GLY A 3 6.57 -9.97 7.01
N ALA A 4 7.59 -9.49 6.30
CA ALA A 4 8.57 -10.34 5.63
C ALA A 4 9.34 -11.19 6.65
N ILE A 5 9.82 -10.54 7.72
CA ILE A 5 10.55 -11.18 8.82
C ILE A 5 9.69 -12.23 9.53
N ILE A 6 8.42 -11.92 9.79
CA ILE A 6 7.47 -12.89 10.36
C ILE A 6 7.28 -14.06 9.41
N GLY A 7 7.10 -13.80 8.12
CA GLY A 7 6.90 -14.84 7.12
C GLY A 7 8.07 -15.81 7.03
N ASP A 8 9.29 -15.28 6.98
CA ASP A 8 10.52 -16.04 7.08
C ASP A 8 10.57 -16.88 8.37
N ILE A 9 10.49 -16.24 9.54
CA ILE A 9 10.59 -16.92 10.85
C ILE A 9 9.59 -18.09 10.94
N VAL A 10 8.35 -17.85 10.54
CA VAL A 10 7.28 -18.84 10.66
C VAL A 10 7.39 -19.91 9.57
N GLY A 11 7.83 -19.56 8.37
CA GLY A 11 8.02 -20.46 7.23
C GLY A 11 9.26 -21.37 7.34
N SER A 12 10.31 -20.92 8.04
CA SER A 12 11.61 -21.60 8.15
C SER A 12 11.51 -23.08 8.56
N ARG A 13 10.63 -23.42 9.50
CA ARG A 13 10.45 -24.82 9.96
C ARG A 13 9.72 -25.72 8.94
N PHE A 14 9.14 -25.15 7.88
CA PHE A 14 8.32 -25.85 6.89
C PHE A 14 8.98 -25.97 5.52
N GLU A 15 10.10 -25.29 5.27
CA GLU A 15 10.82 -25.27 3.99
C GLU A 15 11.06 -26.69 3.43
N PHE A 16 11.63 -27.58 4.24
CA PHE A 16 11.87 -28.99 3.89
C PHE A 16 10.89 -29.98 4.53
N ASN A 17 9.86 -29.48 5.20
CA ASN A 17 8.84 -30.26 5.90
C ASN A 17 7.47 -29.61 5.72
N ASN A 18 7.05 -29.49 4.46
CA ASN A 18 5.87 -28.70 4.10
C ASN A 18 4.60 -29.14 4.85
N HIS A 19 3.80 -28.16 5.24
CA HIS A 19 2.54 -28.36 5.93
C HIS A 19 1.36 -27.93 5.07
N ARG A 20 0.61 -28.90 4.53
CA ARG A 20 -0.46 -28.65 3.53
C ARG A 20 -1.81 -28.29 4.16
N SER A 21 -1.79 -27.45 5.19
CA SER A 21 -3.00 -26.99 5.91
C SER A 21 -2.75 -25.61 6.54
N LYS A 22 -3.83 -24.86 6.79
CA LYS A 22 -3.78 -23.59 7.54
C LYS A 22 -3.71 -23.80 9.07
N ASP A 23 -3.98 -25.02 9.54
CA ASP A 23 -4.05 -25.35 10.97
C ASP A 23 -2.66 -25.74 11.53
N PHE A 24 -2.02 -24.79 12.21
CA PHE A 24 -0.71 -24.95 12.87
C PHE A 24 -0.45 -23.83 13.89
N ASP A 25 0.44 -24.05 14.85
CA ASP A 25 0.84 -22.98 15.78
C ASP A 25 1.72 -21.96 15.08
N LEU A 26 1.36 -20.68 15.06
CA LEU A 26 2.09 -19.69 14.24
C LEU A 26 3.58 -19.59 14.62
N PHE A 27 3.93 -19.68 15.91
CA PHE A 27 5.31 -19.65 16.38
C PHE A 27 5.66 -20.89 17.20
N SER A 28 6.89 -21.39 17.07
CA SER A 28 7.46 -22.46 17.91
C SER A 28 8.94 -22.23 18.19
N ASP A 29 9.54 -23.07 19.03
CA ASP A 29 10.98 -23.03 19.31
C ASP A 29 11.84 -23.40 18.09
N ASP A 30 11.27 -24.12 17.11
CA ASP A 30 11.93 -24.48 15.85
C ASP A 30 11.97 -23.35 14.81
N CYS A 31 11.29 -22.23 15.06
CA CYS A 31 11.30 -21.08 14.16
C CYS A 31 12.62 -20.29 14.29
N GLN A 32 13.15 -19.81 13.16
CA GLN A 32 14.35 -18.99 13.13
C GLN A 32 14.31 -18.01 11.96
N ALA A 33 14.97 -16.85 12.10
CA ALA A 33 15.21 -15.97 10.96
C ALA A 33 16.30 -16.57 10.05
N THR A 34 16.07 -16.53 8.74
CA THR A 34 16.97 -17.07 7.71
C THR A 34 17.64 -15.95 6.91
N ASP A 35 18.27 -16.28 5.79
CA ASP A 35 18.85 -15.30 4.89
C ASP A 35 17.84 -14.30 4.34
N ASP A 36 16.55 -14.63 4.25
CA ASP A 36 15.46 -13.72 3.91
C ASP A 36 15.43 -12.47 4.78
N THR A 37 15.36 -12.67 6.11
CA THR A 37 15.38 -11.59 7.09
C THR A 37 16.71 -10.86 7.08
N ILE A 38 17.82 -11.60 7.05
CA ILE A 38 19.16 -11.03 7.17
C ILE A 38 19.46 -10.14 5.96
N MET A 39 19.11 -10.59 4.75
CA MET A 39 19.29 -9.83 3.52
C MET A 39 18.28 -8.69 3.39
N SER A 40 17.03 -8.87 3.82
CA SER A 40 16.07 -7.76 3.92
C SER A 40 16.61 -6.63 4.81
N LEU A 41 17.14 -6.96 5.99
CA LEU A 41 17.71 -5.96 6.89
C LEU A 41 18.98 -5.31 6.32
N ALA A 42 19.78 -6.06 5.56
CA ALA A 42 20.94 -5.51 4.89
C ALA A 42 20.58 -4.52 3.77
N VAL A 43 19.56 -4.82 2.97
CA VAL A 43 19.01 -3.90 1.96
C VAL A 43 18.41 -2.66 2.64
N ALA A 44 17.66 -2.84 3.73
CA ALA A 44 17.13 -1.73 4.53
C ALA A 44 18.25 -0.79 5.01
N LYS A 45 19.34 -1.35 5.55
CA LYS A 45 20.51 -0.57 5.97
C LYS A 45 21.19 0.15 4.80
N ALA A 46 21.27 -0.47 3.63
CA ALA A 46 21.84 0.16 2.44
C ALA A 46 21.03 1.37 1.97
N ILE A 47 19.70 1.28 1.96
CA ILE A 47 18.81 2.40 1.63
C ILE A 47 19.01 3.53 2.65
N MET A 48 18.90 3.24 3.95
CA MET A 48 19.06 4.26 5.00
C MET A 48 20.40 4.98 4.96
N GLU A 49 21.50 4.27 4.74
CA GLU A 49 22.84 4.86 4.70
C GLU A 49 23.11 5.62 3.41
N THR A 50 22.51 5.21 2.29
CA THR A 50 22.52 5.98 1.04
C THR A 50 21.81 7.32 1.25
N GLU A 51 20.60 7.32 1.81
CA GLU A 51 19.79 8.54 1.98
C GLU A 51 20.33 9.51 3.02
N LYS A 52 21.09 9.02 4.02
CA LYS A 52 21.84 9.89 4.94
C LYS A 52 22.93 10.70 4.23
N ILE A 53 23.47 10.20 3.13
CA ILE A 53 24.55 10.83 2.36
C ILE A 53 23.97 11.68 1.24
N MET A 54 22.95 11.17 0.55
CA MET A 54 22.34 11.78 -0.61
C MET A 54 20.83 11.54 -0.55
N GLU A 55 20.08 12.59 -0.24
CA GLU A 55 18.62 12.53 -0.31
C GLU A 55 18.19 12.37 -1.78
N PRO A 56 17.23 11.47 -2.07
CA PRO A 56 16.76 11.26 -3.44
C PRO A 56 16.04 12.53 -3.92
N SER A 57 16.45 13.02 -5.09
CA SER A 57 15.87 14.24 -5.67
C SER A 57 14.38 14.07 -6.02
N PHE A 58 13.61 15.17 -5.93
CA PHE A 58 12.22 15.25 -6.40
C PHE A 58 12.16 15.77 -7.83
N GLY A 59 11.55 14.99 -8.72
CA GLY A 59 11.12 15.37 -10.07
C GLY A 59 12.24 15.73 -11.04
N GLY A 60 12.15 15.21 -12.26
CA GLY A 60 13.13 15.36 -13.32
C GLY A 60 13.58 14.02 -13.91
N TYR A 61 13.36 13.86 -15.21
CA TYR A 61 13.70 12.69 -16.03
C TYR A 61 15.20 12.36 -16.15
N ASP A 62 16.07 13.04 -15.40
CA ASP A 62 17.51 12.94 -15.60
C ASP A 62 18.27 13.21 -14.28
N PHE A 63 19.26 12.34 -13.99
CA PHE A 63 20.29 12.49 -12.94
C PHE A 63 19.91 12.28 -11.47
N ASP A 64 19.73 11.02 -11.08
CA ASP A 64 20.38 10.58 -9.83
C ASP A 64 21.23 9.32 -10.05
N SER A 65 22.04 9.35 -11.13
CA SER A 65 23.03 8.29 -11.40
C SER A 65 23.94 8.06 -10.20
N ASP A 66 24.23 9.13 -9.46
CA ASP A 66 25.10 9.11 -8.30
C ASP A 66 24.40 8.45 -7.11
N TYR A 67 23.12 8.77 -6.84
CA TYR A 67 22.33 8.07 -5.83
C TYR A 67 22.23 6.58 -6.13
N TYR A 68 21.86 6.20 -7.37
CA TYR A 68 21.72 4.79 -7.74
C TYR A 68 23.05 4.04 -7.70
N SER A 69 24.13 4.68 -8.13
CA SER A 69 25.49 4.11 -8.03
C SER A 69 25.92 3.95 -6.56
N LEU A 70 25.58 4.92 -5.70
CA LEU A 70 25.85 4.83 -4.27
C LEU A 70 25.04 3.71 -3.62
N LEU A 71 23.75 3.59 -3.96
CA LEU A 71 22.86 2.54 -3.47
C LEU A 71 23.38 1.15 -3.87
N GLU A 72 23.81 0.96 -5.12
CA GLU A 72 24.41 -0.28 -5.58
C GLU A 72 25.61 -0.67 -4.69
N ASN A 73 26.53 0.28 -4.48
CA ASN A 73 27.73 0.07 -3.67
C ASN A 73 27.40 -0.20 -2.19
N MET A 74 26.44 0.53 -1.61
CA MET A 74 25.99 0.34 -0.24
C MET A 74 25.29 -1.02 -0.06
N THR A 75 24.53 -1.45 -1.06
CA THR A 75 23.84 -2.75 -1.06
C THR A 75 24.88 -3.87 -1.04
N ILE A 76 25.89 -3.82 -1.91
CA ILE A 76 27.00 -4.79 -1.89
C ILE A 76 27.71 -4.80 -0.54
N LYS A 77 28.04 -3.62 -0.01
CA LYS A 77 28.75 -3.47 1.26
C LYS A 77 27.96 -4.10 2.41
N PHE A 78 26.70 -3.72 2.60
CA PHE A 78 25.94 -4.14 3.78
C PHE A 78 25.43 -5.58 3.69
N MET A 79 25.07 -6.08 2.50
CA MET A 79 24.74 -7.50 2.33
C MET A 79 25.92 -8.39 2.70
N LYS A 80 27.15 -8.03 2.33
CA LYS A 80 28.35 -8.74 2.79
C LYS A 80 28.63 -8.56 4.28
N GLU A 81 28.66 -7.31 4.75
CA GLU A 81 29.04 -7.00 6.14
C GLU A 81 28.13 -7.69 7.15
N ILE A 82 26.82 -7.68 6.89
CA ILE A 82 25.83 -8.34 7.74
C ILE A 82 25.83 -9.82 7.45
N GLY A 83 25.76 -10.23 6.17
CA GLY A 83 25.63 -11.64 5.81
C GLY A 83 26.78 -12.52 6.31
N CYS A 84 28.02 -11.98 6.30
CA CYS A 84 29.19 -12.68 6.83
C CYS A 84 29.13 -12.97 8.33
N LYS A 85 28.29 -12.24 9.10
CA LYS A 85 28.08 -12.49 10.54
C LYS A 85 27.16 -13.68 10.79
N TYR A 86 26.37 -14.10 9.79
CA TYR A 86 25.38 -15.17 9.89
C TYR A 86 25.65 -16.27 8.84
N PRO A 87 26.71 -17.07 8.98
CA PRO A 87 27.08 -18.02 7.93
C PRO A 87 26.20 -19.26 7.82
N ASN A 88 25.37 -19.55 8.84
CA ASN A 88 24.56 -20.76 8.93
C ASN A 88 23.06 -20.43 8.94
N CYS A 89 22.61 -19.55 8.04
CA CYS A 89 21.23 -19.04 8.03
C CYS A 89 20.41 -19.41 6.78
N GLY A 90 20.94 -20.22 5.85
CA GLY A 90 20.14 -20.70 4.70
C GLY A 90 20.69 -20.38 3.32
N TYR A 91 21.77 -19.58 3.19
CA TYR A 91 22.24 -19.12 1.87
C TYR A 91 22.37 -20.23 0.81
N GLY A 92 21.66 -20.07 -0.30
CA GLY A 92 21.82 -20.89 -1.49
C GLY A 92 23.27 -20.91 -1.99
N GLY A 93 23.71 -22.01 -2.60
CA GLY A 93 25.14 -22.27 -2.84
C GLY A 93 25.92 -21.17 -3.59
N MET A 94 25.37 -20.64 -4.69
CA MET A 94 26.01 -19.54 -5.43
C MET A 94 25.92 -18.20 -4.67
N PHE A 95 24.83 -17.97 -3.96
CA PHE A 95 24.63 -16.76 -3.19
C PHE A 95 25.57 -16.70 -1.97
N GLY A 96 25.75 -17.82 -1.26
CA GLY A 96 26.75 -17.94 -0.22
C GLY A 96 28.16 -17.63 -0.73
N GLN A 97 28.54 -18.16 -1.91
CA GLN A 97 29.83 -17.81 -2.54
C GLN A 97 29.95 -16.31 -2.80
N TRP A 98 28.88 -15.65 -3.24
CA TRP A 98 28.85 -14.21 -3.44
C TRP A 98 29.08 -13.45 -2.12
N VAL A 99 28.33 -13.80 -1.05
CA VAL A 99 28.42 -13.15 0.27
C VAL A 99 29.83 -13.23 0.86
N PHE A 100 30.46 -14.40 0.81
CA PHE A 100 31.79 -14.63 1.41
C PHE A 100 32.96 -14.29 0.47
N SER A 101 32.71 -13.84 -0.76
CA SER A 101 33.79 -13.47 -1.69
C SER A 101 34.38 -12.10 -1.34
N GLU A 102 35.67 -11.89 -1.64
CA GLU A 102 36.29 -10.57 -1.50
C GLU A 102 35.72 -9.56 -2.52
N ASN A 103 35.58 -9.98 -3.77
CA ASN A 103 35.13 -9.16 -4.89
C ASN A 103 33.93 -9.80 -5.59
N PRO A 104 32.72 -9.71 -5.01
CA PRO A 104 31.55 -10.34 -5.61
C PRO A 104 31.21 -9.76 -6.97
N LYS A 105 30.62 -10.60 -7.82
CA LYS A 105 30.07 -10.22 -9.12
C LYS A 105 28.68 -10.83 -9.31
N PRO A 106 27.77 -10.15 -10.02
CA PRO A 106 26.51 -10.75 -10.44
C PRO A 106 26.76 -12.05 -11.21
N TYR A 107 25.87 -13.01 -11.06
CA TYR A 107 26.08 -14.37 -11.58
C TYR A 107 24.87 -14.92 -12.38
N ASN A 108 24.06 -14.02 -12.93
CA ASN A 108 22.93 -14.30 -13.82
C ASN A 108 21.89 -15.26 -13.21
N SER A 109 21.60 -15.09 -11.93
CA SER A 109 20.60 -15.89 -11.22
C SER A 109 19.18 -15.41 -11.49
N PHE A 110 18.27 -16.37 -11.65
CA PHE A 110 16.80 -16.19 -11.74
C PHE A 110 16.08 -16.72 -10.49
N GLY A 111 16.84 -17.01 -9.42
CA GLY A 111 16.31 -17.52 -8.16
C GLY A 111 15.45 -16.51 -7.39
N ASN A 112 14.54 -17.01 -6.56
CA ASN A 112 13.65 -16.24 -5.69
C ASN A 112 14.37 -15.46 -4.59
N GLY A 113 15.66 -15.76 -4.35
CA GLY A 113 16.54 -14.96 -3.50
C GLY A 113 16.62 -13.48 -3.88
N ALA A 114 16.28 -13.15 -5.13
CA ALA A 114 16.01 -11.78 -5.58
C ALA A 114 14.82 -11.12 -4.84
N ALA A 115 13.67 -11.79 -4.84
CA ALA A 115 12.40 -11.29 -4.31
C ALA A 115 12.32 -11.35 -2.78
N MET A 116 12.92 -12.37 -2.15
CA MET A 116 12.83 -12.60 -0.71
C MET A 116 13.30 -11.40 0.14
N ARG A 117 14.27 -10.64 -0.38
CA ARG A 117 14.94 -9.53 0.32
C ARG A 117 14.50 -8.14 -0.13
N ILE A 118 13.59 -8.04 -1.08
CA ILE A 118 13.28 -6.77 -1.75
C ILE A 118 12.25 -5.93 -0.99
N SER A 119 11.67 -6.47 0.09
CA SER A 119 10.63 -5.77 0.84
C SER A 119 10.97 -4.33 1.24
N PRO A 120 12.20 -3.97 1.67
CA PRO A 120 12.53 -2.58 2.01
C PRO A 120 12.35 -1.62 0.82
N VAL A 121 12.59 -2.07 -0.42
CA VAL A 121 12.39 -1.25 -1.63
C VAL A 121 10.91 -0.90 -1.79
N GLY A 122 10.01 -1.87 -1.67
CA GLY A 122 8.56 -1.62 -1.79
C GLY A 122 8.00 -0.69 -0.71
N PHE A 123 8.60 -0.69 0.49
CA PHE A 123 8.28 0.27 1.55
C PHE A 123 8.94 1.64 1.33
N ALA A 124 10.11 1.69 0.68
CA ALA A 124 10.86 2.91 0.49
C ALA A 124 10.43 3.72 -0.74
N ALA A 125 10.01 3.05 -1.81
CA ALA A 125 9.61 3.70 -3.04
C ALA A 125 8.34 4.54 -2.85
N ARG A 126 8.28 5.69 -3.52
CA ARG A 126 7.15 6.62 -3.50
C ARG A 126 6.22 6.41 -4.70
N THR A 127 6.80 6.09 -5.86
CA THR A 127 6.08 5.80 -7.12
C THR A 127 6.46 4.42 -7.65
N GLU A 128 5.67 3.92 -8.62
CA GLU A 128 5.98 2.65 -9.26
C GLU A 128 7.32 2.69 -10.00
N SER A 129 7.58 3.76 -10.74
CA SER A 129 8.84 3.95 -11.47
C SER A 129 10.05 3.88 -10.53
N GLU A 130 9.96 4.52 -9.37
CA GLU A 130 10.99 4.46 -8.34
C GLU A 130 11.13 3.03 -7.79
N ALA A 131 10.02 2.32 -7.53
CA ALA A 131 10.07 0.93 -7.07
C ALA A 131 10.77 0.00 -8.07
N CYS A 132 10.46 0.14 -9.36
CA CYS A 132 11.11 -0.60 -10.44
C CYS A 132 12.61 -0.30 -10.47
N ARG A 133 12.99 0.98 -10.45
CA ARG A 133 14.39 1.39 -10.55
C ARG A 133 15.22 0.95 -9.33
N LEU A 134 14.71 1.16 -8.12
CA LEU A 134 15.36 0.69 -6.89
C LEU A 134 15.50 -0.84 -6.87
N SER A 135 14.46 -1.55 -7.32
CA SER A 135 14.46 -3.01 -7.39
C SER A 135 15.52 -3.52 -8.35
N GLU A 136 15.62 -2.92 -9.55
CA GLU A 136 16.64 -3.26 -10.55
C GLU A 136 18.05 -3.13 -9.98
N ILE A 137 18.35 -1.99 -9.33
CA ILE A 137 19.67 -1.71 -8.74
C ILE A 137 20.02 -2.69 -7.61
N VAL A 138 19.11 -2.88 -6.66
CA VAL A 138 19.34 -3.77 -5.49
C VAL A 138 19.42 -5.24 -5.90
N THR A 139 18.71 -5.64 -6.95
CA THR A 139 18.64 -7.04 -7.40
C THR A 139 19.81 -7.38 -8.32
N GLY A 140 20.17 -6.46 -9.23
CA GLY A 140 21.17 -6.64 -10.28
C GLY A 140 22.58 -6.97 -9.78
N ILE A 141 22.91 -6.70 -8.51
CA ILE A 141 24.21 -7.04 -7.93
C ILE A 141 24.45 -8.55 -7.79
N THR A 142 23.38 -9.37 -7.85
CA THR A 142 23.42 -10.84 -7.71
C THR A 142 22.58 -11.55 -8.79
N HIS A 143 21.33 -11.12 -8.97
CA HIS A 143 20.29 -11.76 -9.79
C HIS A 143 19.99 -10.89 -11.02
N ASN A 144 21.00 -10.70 -11.88
CA ASN A 144 20.89 -9.87 -13.10
C ASN A 144 20.29 -10.62 -14.31
N HIS A 145 19.60 -11.73 -14.08
CA HIS A 145 18.77 -12.36 -15.10
C HIS A 145 17.38 -11.70 -15.10
N ASP A 146 16.77 -11.52 -16.27
CA ASP A 146 15.45 -10.89 -16.45
C ASP A 146 14.38 -11.41 -15.47
N GLU A 147 14.26 -12.73 -15.28
CA GLU A 147 13.31 -13.34 -14.33
C GLU A 147 13.64 -13.06 -12.85
N GLY A 148 14.91 -12.89 -12.50
CA GLY A 148 15.32 -12.44 -11.16
C GLY A 148 14.85 -11.00 -10.90
N ILE A 149 15.14 -10.10 -11.84
CA ILE A 149 14.71 -8.69 -11.80
C ILE A 149 13.18 -8.60 -11.77
N LYS A 150 12.50 -9.32 -12.66
CA LYS A 150 11.05 -9.36 -12.77
C LYS A 150 10.36 -9.83 -11.48
N GLY A 151 10.90 -10.86 -10.82
CA GLY A 151 10.37 -11.35 -9.55
C GLY A 151 10.49 -10.35 -8.41
N ALA A 152 11.66 -9.70 -8.31
CA ALA A 152 11.90 -8.65 -7.31
C ALA A 152 11.05 -7.40 -7.57
N GLU A 153 10.90 -7.01 -8.83
CA GLU A 153 10.09 -5.87 -9.23
C GLU A 153 8.60 -6.12 -8.96
N ALA A 154 8.05 -7.28 -9.38
CA ALA A 154 6.68 -7.66 -9.11
C ALA A 154 6.35 -7.62 -7.60
N THR A 155 7.28 -8.11 -6.77
CA THR A 155 7.15 -8.09 -5.32
C THR A 155 7.17 -6.67 -4.77
N SER A 156 8.13 -5.83 -5.20
CA SER A 156 8.25 -4.44 -4.77
C SER A 156 7.04 -3.60 -5.14
N VAL A 157 6.54 -3.76 -6.37
CA VAL A 157 5.35 -3.08 -6.87
C VAL A 157 4.10 -3.53 -6.12
N ALA A 158 3.93 -4.83 -5.84
CA ALA A 158 2.80 -5.33 -5.06
C ALA A 158 2.79 -4.73 -3.62
N ILE A 159 3.96 -4.64 -2.98
CA ILE A 159 4.12 -4.00 -1.66
C ILE A 159 3.79 -2.51 -1.73
N LEU A 160 4.31 -1.79 -2.73
CA LEU A 160 4.04 -0.37 -2.94
C LEU A 160 2.54 -0.12 -3.13
N MET A 161 1.89 -0.86 -4.03
CA MET A 161 0.47 -0.72 -4.30
C MET A 161 -0.38 -1.01 -3.06
N ALA A 162 -0.05 -2.07 -2.31
CA ALA A 162 -0.70 -2.34 -1.03
C ALA A 162 -0.53 -1.18 -0.05
N ARG A 163 0.68 -0.62 0.06
CA ARG A 163 0.98 0.56 0.89
C ARG A 163 0.23 1.81 0.43
N ARG A 164 0.02 1.99 -0.87
CA ARG A 164 -0.72 3.13 -1.47
C ARG A 164 -2.25 2.95 -1.45
N GLY A 165 -2.76 1.85 -0.87
CA GLY A 165 -4.21 1.66 -0.69
C GLY A 165 -4.93 1.19 -1.96
N PHE A 166 -4.20 0.58 -2.89
CA PHE A 166 -4.82 -0.16 -3.99
C PHE A 166 -5.60 -1.36 -3.45
N THR A 167 -6.66 -1.71 -4.14
CA THR A 167 -7.46 -2.90 -3.89
C THR A 167 -6.73 -4.15 -4.39
N LYS A 168 -7.12 -5.32 -3.90
CA LYS A 168 -6.55 -6.59 -4.38
C LYS A 168 -6.83 -6.85 -5.86
N SER A 169 -7.99 -6.39 -6.35
CA SER A 169 -8.35 -6.52 -7.76
C SER A 169 -7.40 -5.70 -8.65
N GLU A 170 -7.08 -4.47 -8.24
CA GLU A 170 -6.10 -3.62 -8.93
C GLU A 170 -4.69 -4.21 -8.89
N ILE A 171 -4.23 -4.71 -7.74
CA ILE A 171 -2.93 -5.40 -7.60
C ILE A 171 -2.89 -6.62 -8.52
N ARG A 172 -3.92 -7.48 -8.49
CA ARG A 172 -4.01 -8.67 -9.36
C ARG A 172 -3.94 -8.28 -10.84
N LYS A 173 -4.69 -7.27 -11.25
CA LYS A 173 -4.71 -6.77 -12.64
C LYS A 173 -3.34 -6.25 -13.07
N LYS A 174 -2.66 -5.48 -12.20
CA LYS A 174 -1.32 -4.97 -12.47
C LYS A 174 -0.31 -6.09 -12.66
N ILE A 175 -0.29 -7.05 -11.73
CA ILE A 175 0.66 -8.16 -11.78
C ILE A 175 0.42 -9.06 -12.99
N ASN A 176 -0.84 -9.38 -13.30
CA ASN A 176 -1.21 -10.14 -14.50
C ASN A 176 -0.77 -9.47 -15.81
N ARG A 177 -0.91 -8.14 -15.89
CA ARG A 177 -0.60 -7.39 -17.12
C ARG A 177 0.91 -7.30 -17.37
N ASN A 178 1.70 -7.08 -16.33
CA ASN A 178 3.10 -6.67 -16.48
C ASN A 178 4.11 -7.76 -16.11
N TYR A 179 3.74 -8.75 -15.28
CA TYR A 179 4.69 -9.69 -14.70
C TYR A 179 4.28 -11.16 -14.91
N TYR A 180 3.39 -11.69 -14.06
CA TYR A 180 3.09 -13.11 -13.99
C TYR A 180 1.59 -13.35 -14.14
N SER A 181 1.22 -14.44 -14.82
CA SER A 181 -0.16 -14.93 -14.78
C SER A 181 -0.47 -15.46 -13.37
N LEU A 182 -1.55 -14.96 -12.80
CA LEU A 182 -2.10 -15.34 -11.50
C LEU A 182 -3.40 -16.13 -11.65
N ASP A 183 -3.59 -16.79 -12.80
CA ASP A 183 -4.78 -17.57 -13.16
C ASP A 183 -4.76 -18.97 -12.54
N PHE A 184 -4.70 -19.00 -11.21
CA PHE A 184 -4.79 -20.19 -10.37
C PHE A 184 -5.19 -19.77 -8.96
N THR A 185 -5.59 -20.76 -8.17
CA THR A 185 -5.83 -20.61 -6.72
C THR A 185 -4.84 -21.41 -5.90
N ILE A 186 -4.65 -21.01 -4.63
CA ILE A 186 -3.78 -21.79 -3.72
C ILE A 186 -4.34 -23.20 -3.52
N ASP A 187 -5.66 -23.34 -3.43
CA ASP A 187 -6.32 -24.64 -3.31
C ASP A 187 -6.00 -25.57 -4.49
N GLU A 188 -6.02 -25.07 -5.73
CA GLU A 188 -5.73 -25.86 -6.94
C GLU A 188 -4.31 -26.41 -6.97
N ILE A 189 -3.33 -25.64 -6.52
CA ILE A 189 -1.91 -26.04 -6.57
C ILE A 189 -1.44 -26.76 -5.30
N ARG A 190 -2.21 -26.71 -4.20
CA ARG A 190 -1.78 -27.19 -2.88
C ARG A 190 -1.28 -28.64 -2.88
N GLU A 191 -1.92 -29.53 -3.63
CA GLU A 191 -1.53 -30.95 -3.63
C GLU A 191 -0.28 -31.23 -4.46
N THR A 192 -0.01 -30.43 -5.49
CA THR A 192 1.02 -30.72 -6.49
C THR A 192 2.26 -29.83 -6.39
N TYR A 193 2.13 -28.63 -5.82
CA TYR A 193 3.22 -27.66 -5.71
C TYR A 193 4.40 -28.23 -4.91
N GLN A 194 5.63 -28.07 -5.40
CA GLN A 194 6.84 -28.62 -4.80
C GLN A 194 7.84 -27.51 -4.51
N PHE A 195 8.86 -27.83 -3.70
CA PHE A 195 9.98 -26.92 -3.44
C PHE A 195 10.65 -26.48 -4.76
N ASN A 196 10.78 -25.16 -4.93
CA ASN A 196 11.37 -24.56 -6.12
C ASN A 196 11.92 -23.16 -5.78
N GLU A 197 13.21 -22.96 -6.00
CA GLU A 197 13.93 -21.74 -5.63
C GLU A 197 13.90 -20.68 -6.75
N THR A 198 13.01 -20.78 -7.75
CA THR A 198 12.93 -19.81 -8.86
C THR A 198 11.87 -18.74 -8.62
N CYS A 199 12.09 -17.54 -9.14
CA CYS A 199 11.10 -16.46 -9.06
C CYS A 199 9.75 -16.87 -9.64
N GLN A 200 9.74 -17.52 -10.81
CA GLN A 200 8.51 -17.88 -11.54
C GLN A 200 7.65 -18.89 -10.81
N GLU A 201 8.27 -19.72 -9.97
CA GLU A 201 7.59 -20.76 -9.21
C GLU A 201 7.45 -20.39 -7.73
N THR A 202 7.77 -19.16 -7.31
CA THR A 202 7.59 -18.69 -5.92
C THR A 202 6.77 -17.40 -5.84
N VAL A 203 7.14 -16.38 -6.62
CA VAL A 203 6.55 -15.03 -6.57
C VAL A 203 5.05 -15.03 -6.89
N PRO A 204 4.56 -15.65 -7.99
CA PRO A 204 3.13 -15.64 -8.26
C PRO A 204 2.33 -16.38 -7.18
N GLN A 205 2.85 -17.48 -6.62
CA GLN A 205 2.19 -18.22 -5.53
C GLN A 205 2.09 -17.39 -4.26
N ALA A 206 3.17 -16.67 -3.90
CA ALA A 206 3.16 -15.75 -2.76
C ALA A 206 2.14 -14.61 -2.94
N ILE A 207 2.09 -14.01 -4.14
CA ILE A 207 1.12 -12.95 -4.45
C ILE A 207 -0.31 -13.50 -4.39
N VAL A 208 -0.59 -14.68 -4.96
CA VAL A 208 -1.92 -15.29 -4.91
C VAL A 208 -2.32 -15.64 -3.48
N ALA A 209 -1.40 -16.14 -2.64
CA ALA A 209 -1.65 -16.39 -1.22
C ALA A 209 -2.09 -15.11 -0.48
N PHE A 210 -1.44 -13.97 -0.76
CA PHE A 210 -1.90 -12.68 -0.27
C PHE A 210 -3.29 -12.30 -0.83
N LEU A 211 -3.50 -12.44 -2.14
CA LEU A 211 -4.76 -12.05 -2.77
C LEU A 211 -5.96 -12.82 -2.22
N GLU A 212 -5.80 -14.11 -1.88
CA GLU A 212 -6.84 -14.95 -1.28
C GLU A 212 -7.03 -14.78 0.23
N SER A 213 -6.08 -14.14 0.91
CA SER A 213 -6.13 -13.96 2.37
C SER A 213 -7.22 -13.00 2.83
N THR A 214 -7.53 -12.95 4.12
CA THR A 214 -8.50 -12.00 4.70
C THR A 214 -7.96 -11.19 5.87
N SER A 215 -6.76 -11.55 6.34
CA SER A 215 -6.01 -10.85 7.37
C SER A 215 -4.52 -11.16 7.20
N PHE A 216 -3.66 -10.46 7.95
CA PHE A 216 -2.23 -10.74 7.94
C PHE A 216 -1.91 -12.20 8.33
N GLU A 217 -2.47 -12.70 9.44
CA GLU A 217 -2.22 -14.07 9.88
C GLU A 217 -2.76 -15.09 8.87
N ASP A 218 -3.95 -14.85 8.30
CA ASP A 218 -4.50 -15.72 7.27
C ASP A 218 -3.63 -15.73 6.00
N ALA A 219 -2.96 -14.62 5.66
CA ALA A 219 -2.00 -14.59 4.55
C ALA A 219 -0.80 -15.50 4.80
N ILE A 220 -0.21 -15.43 6.00
CA ILE A 220 0.90 -16.31 6.43
C ILE A 220 0.45 -17.78 6.42
N ARG A 221 -0.74 -18.08 6.95
CA ARG A 221 -1.31 -19.43 6.94
C ARG A 221 -1.60 -19.95 5.54
N THR A 222 -2.11 -19.09 4.67
CA THR A 222 -2.39 -19.43 3.27
C THR A 222 -1.11 -19.77 2.52
N ALA A 223 -0.08 -18.93 2.66
CA ALA A 223 1.25 -19.16 2.10
C ALA A 223 1.82 -20.50 2.57
N ILE A 224 1.91 -20.74 3.89
CA ILE A 224 2.46 -22.00 4.40
C ILE A 224 1.65 -23.22 3.95
N SER A 225 0.32 -23.09 3.88
CA SER A 225 -0.55 -24.19 3.46
C SER A 225 -0.27 -24.69 2.04
N VAL A 226 0.37 -23.87 1.19
CA VAL A 226 0.75 -24.28 -0.17
C VAL A 226 2.00 -25.16 -0.18
N GLY A 227 2.88 -25.06 0.82
CA GLY A 227 4.19 -25.72 0.86
C GLY A 227 5.22 -25.09 -0.09
N GLY A 228 6.18 -25.89 -0.56
CA GLY A 228 7.31 -25.43 -1.36
C GLY A 228 8.39 -24.75 -0.52
N ASP A 229 9.03 -23.74 -1.09
CA ASP A 229 10.04 -22.92 -0.43
C ASP A 229 9.38 -21.96 0.58
N SER A 230 9.09 -22.50 1.76
CA SER A 230 8.03 -22.00 2.64
C SER A 230 8.40 -20.72 3.38
N ASP A 231 9.66 -20.53 3.77
CA ASP A 231 10.17 -19.25 4.30
C ASP A 231 10.09 -18.17 3.23
N THR A 232 10.68 -18.39 2.05
CA THR A 232 10.72 -17.38 0.98
C THR A 232 9.33 -16.98 0.49
N LEU A 233 8.48 -17.96 0.20
CA LEU A 233 7.10 -17.71 -0.24
C LEU A 233 6.32 -16.91 0.81
N THR A 234 6.50 -17.26 2.09
CA THR A 234 5.79 -16.62 3.20
C THR A 234 6.38 -15.26 3.54
N ALA A 235 7.68 -15.03 3.37
CA ALA A 235 8.33 -13.72 3.53
C ALA A 235 7.80 -12.72 2.49
N ILE A 236 7.71 -13.13 1.22
CA ILE A 236 7.12 -12.31 0.16
C ILE A 236 5.64 -12.01 0.47
N THR A 237 4.86 -13.04 0.81
CA THR A 237 3.44 -12.90 1.15
C THR A 237 3.24 -11.95 2.34
N GLY A 238 4.06 -12.13 3.39
CA GLY A 238 4.02 -11.34 4.62
C GLY A 238 4.38 -9.89 4.38
N ALA A 239 5.32 -9.59 3.49
CA ALA A 239 5.66 -8.21 3.12
C ALA A 239 4.47 -7.46 2.51
N ILE A 240 3.77 -8.10 1.56
CA ILE A 240 2.60 -7.52 0.90
C ILE A 240 1.43 -7.41 1.89
N ALA A 241 1.20 -8.46 2.69
CA ALA A 241 0.13 -8.51 3.67
C ALA A 241 0.30 -7.43 4.77
N GLU A 242 1.53 -7.18 5.24
CA GLU A 242 1.82 -6.09 6.17
C GLU A 242 1.46 -4.72 5.57
N ALA A 243 1.86 -4.47 4.32
CA ALA A 243 1.58 -3.20 3.66
C ALA A 243 0.07 -2.96 3.50
N TYR A 244 -0.71 -4.04 3.35
CA TYR A 244 -2.15 -4.01 3.11
C TYR A 244 -3.00 -3.98 4.39
N TYR A 245 -2.76 -4.89 5.32
CA TYR A 245 -3.56 -5.08 6.54
C TYR A 245 -2.95 -4.43 7.79
N GLY A 246 -1.65 -4.12 7.75
CA GLY A 246 -0.86 -4.01 8.97
C GLY A 246 -0.60 -5.38 9.59
N VAL A 247 -0.03 -5.38 10.79
CA VAL A 247 0.33 -6.61 11.50
C VAL A 247 -0.07 -6.46 12.98
N PRO A 248 -0.77 -7.45 13.58
CA PRO A 248 -1.13 -7.41 15.01
C PRO A 248 0.09 -7.24 15.93
N LEU A 249 -0.07 -6.46 17.01
CA LEU A 249 1.03 -6.14 17.93
C LEU A 249 1.64 -7.39 18.57
N GLU A 250 0.80 -8.33 19.03
CA GLU A 250 1.25 -9.58 19.66
C GLU A 250 2.15 -10.41 18.73
N ILE A 251 1.82 -10.47 17.44
CA ILE A 251 2.62 -11.18 16.42
C ILE A 251 3.97 -10.48 16.23
N LYS A 252 4.01 -9.13 16.22
CA LYS A 252 5.27 -8.37 16.12
C LYS A 252 6.17 -8.62 17.29
N GLU A 253 5.62 -8.49 18.51
CA GLU A 253 6.37 -8.66 19.75
C GLU A 253 6.95 -10.07 19.82
N LYS A 254 6.17 -11.08 19.44
CA LYS A 254 6.65 -12.46 19.39
C LYS A 254 7.74 -12.67 18.35
N ALA A 255 7.57 -12.17 17.13
CA ALA A 255 8.60 -12.28 16.07
C ALA A 255 9.91 -11.60 16.47
N PHE A 256 9.84 -10.47 17.18
CA PHE A 256 11.02 -9.77 17.68
C PHE A 256 11.91 -10.62 18.60
N THR A 257 11.33 -11.61 19.30
CA THR A 257 12.09 -12.50 20.19
C THR A 257 13.03 -13.46 19.44
N TYR A 258 12.84 -13.63 18.13
CA TYR A 258 13.69 -14.45 17.27
C TYR A 258 14.85 -13.67 16.62
N LEU A 259 14.88 -12.35 16.81
CA LEU A 259 15.96 -11.50 16.29
C LEU A 259 17.01 -11.28 17.37
N ASP A 260 18.28 -11.41 17.00
CA ASP A 260 19.37 -11.02 17.88
C ASP A 260 19.48 -9.49 18.01
N LYS A 261 20.44 -9.04 18.82
CA LYS A 261 20.64 -7.60 19.09
C LYS A 261 21.01 -6.81 17.83
N GLU A 262 21.81 -7.37 16.93
CA GLU A 262 22.26 -6.67 15.73
C GLU A 262 21.07 -6.50 14.76
N LEU A 263 20.36 -7.59 14.45
CA LEU A 263 19.19 -7.56 13.57
C LEU A 263 18.08 -6.66 14.12
N SER A 264 17.80 -6.77 15.42
CA SER A 264 16.82 -5.91 16.12
C SER A 264 17.20 -4.44 16.06
N THR A 265 18.50 -4.10 16.13
CA THR A 265 18.96 -2.71 16.04
C THR A 265 18.72 -2.13 14.65
N ILE A 266 19.07 -2.89 13.60
CA ILE A 266 18.82 -2.47 12.21
C ILE A 266 17.32 -2.33 11.95
N PHE A 267 16.51 -3.27 12.43
CA PHE A 267 15.06 -3.19 12.30
C PHE A 267 14.50 -1.92 12.95
N ASN A 268 14.92 -1.59 14.18
CA ASN A 268 14.43 -0.40 14.87
C ASN A 268 14.82 0.89 14.14
N GLN A 269 16.04 0.97 13.59
CA GLN A 269 16.47 2.09 12.75
C GLN A 269 15.63 2.18 11.47
N TRP A 270 15.37 1.05 10.82
CA TRP A 270 14.49 1.01 9.65
C TRP A 270 13.09 1.47 9.99
N ARG A 271 12.54 1.05 11.13
CA ARG A 271 11.23 1.48 11.59
C ARG A 271 11.20 3.01 11.74
N GLU A 272 12.19 3.61 12.40
CA GLU A 272 12.28 5.08 12.53
C GLU A 272 12.45 5.80 11.18
N PHE A 273 13.11 5.17 10.21
CA PHE A 273 13.32 5.71 8.87
C PHE A 273 12.09 5.60 7.96
N ALA A 274 11.42 4.44 7.98
CA ALA A 274 10.32 4.11 7.09
C ALA A 274 8.94 4.43 7.67
N GLU A 275 8.86 4.76 8.97
CA GLU A 275 7.66 5.33 9.57
C GLU A 275 7.39 6.70 8.95
N ASP A 276 6.56 6.71 7.89
CA ASP A 276 5.59 7.78 7.67
C ASP A 276 4.95 8.02 9.05
N GLY A 277 5.02 9.23 9.60
CA GLY A 277 4.56 9.58 10.96
C GLY A 277 3.09 9.24 11.32
N ASN A 278 2.38 8.49 10.47
CA ASN A 278 1.27 7.63 10.84
C ASN A 278 1.74 6.36 11.55
N SER A 279 1.87 6.46 12.87
CA SER A 279 1.55 5.34 13.76
C SER A 279 0.25 4.70 13.24
N TYR A 280 0.31 3.46 12.74
CA TYR A 280 -0.82 2.64 12.28
C TYR A 280 -2.09 3.44 11.97
N SER A 281 -2.30 3.91 10.73
CA SER A 281 -3.65 4.34 10.32
C SER A 281 -4.55 3.11 10.47
N LYS A 282 -5.25 3.05 11.62
CA LYS A 282 -5.98 1.87 12.07
C LYS A 282 -7.07 1.54 11.08
N PHE A 283 -7.59 2.57 10.41
CA PHE A 283 -8.69 2.46 9.48
C PHE A 283 -8.23 2.49 8.01
N LYS A 284 -6.92 2.43 7.71
CA LYS A 284 -6.39 2.48 6.33
C LYS A 284 -7.08 1.53 5.37
N VAL A 285 -7.33 0.29 5.82
CA VAL A 285 -8.02 -0.73 5.01
C VAL A 285 -9.41 -0.28 4.55
N LEU A 286 -10.09 0.56 5.34
CA LEU A 286 -11.39 1.14 5.02
C LEU A 286 -11.28 2.52 4.35
N THR A 287 -10.35 3.37 4.79
CA THR A 287 -10.23 4.76 4.32
C THR A 287 -9.58 4.86 2.95
N LYS A 288 -8.91 3.81 2.46
CA LYS A 288 -8.44 3.71 1.06
C LYS A 288 -9.55 3.82 0.01
N TYR A 289 -10.80 3.59 0.40
CA TYR A 289 -11.97 3.72 -0.48
C TYR A 289 -12.43 5.18 -0.65
N ILE A 290 -11.95 6.14 0.13
CA ILE A 290 -12.44 7.53 0.09
C ILE A 290 -12.32 8.14 -1.32
N GLY A 291 -11.14 8.07 -1.93
CA GLY A 291 -10.93 8.58 -3.29
C GLY A 291 -11.82 7.87 -4.31
N LYS A 292 -11.77 6.54 -4.33
CA LYS A 292 -12.58 5.69 -5.24
C LYS A 292 -14.08 5.98 -5.14
N LEU A 293 -14.62 6.10 -3.93
CA LEU A 293 -16.03 6.40 -3.70
C LEU A 293 -16.38 7.85 -4.07
N SER A 294 -15.42 8.78 -4.02
CA SER A 294 -15.63 10.17 -4.46
C SER A 294 -15.73 10.27 -5.98
N ASP A 295 -14.99 9.41 -6.70
CA ASP A 295 -14.94 9.40 -8.17
C ASP A 295 -15.98 8.44 -8.80
N THR A 296 -16.76 7.73 -7.98
CA THR A 296 -17.75 6.74 -8.43
C THR A 296 -19.17 7.31 -8.39
N GLU A 297 -19.88 7.25 -9.52
CA GLU A 297 -21.29 7.65 -9.59
C GLU A 297 -22.28 6.47 -9.49
N ASN A 298 -21.84 5.27 -9.86
CA ASN A 298 -22.66 4.05 -9.82
C ASN A 298 -22.19 3.07 -8.73
N PHE A 299 -23.13 2.60 -7.93
CA PHE A 299 -22.88 1.68 -6.81
C PHE A 299 -23.65 0.37 -6.97
N GLY A 300 -24.04 0.04 -8.20
CA GLY A 300 -24.87 -1.11 -8.53
C GLY A 300 -26.27 -0.77 -9.03
N ASP A 301 -26.91 -1.77 -9.62
CA ASP A 301 -28.16 -1.64 -10.35
C ASP A 301 -29.32 -2.37 -9.66
N TRP A 302 -30.50 -1.76 -9.72
CA TRP A 302 -31.73 -2.41 -9.26
C TRP A 302 -32.18 -3.50 -10.22
N ILE A 303 -32.31 -4.71 -9.71
CA ILE A 303 -32.87 -5.86 -10.41
C ILE A 303 -34.33 -6.02 -9.98
N PHE A 304 -35.23 -5.96 -10.97
CA PHE A 304 -36.65 -6.18 -10.81
C PHE A 304 -37.04 -7.51 -11.44
N ASP A 305 -37.81 -8.31 -10.71
CA ASP A 305 -38.39 -9.51 -11.27
C ASP A 305 -39.49 -9.16 -12.27
N ARG A 306 -39.26 -9.53 -13.54
CA ARG A 306 -40.21 -9.37 -14.64
C ARG A 306 -40.65 -10.71 -15.22
N LYS A 307 -40.17 -11.82 -14.65
CA LYS A 307 -40.32 -13.17 -15.23
C LYS A 307 -41.22 -14.06 -14.40
N ASN A 308 -41.18 -13.96 -13.07
CA ASN A 308 -42.00 -14.80 -12.21
C ASN A 308 -43.40 -14.20 -12.04
N ASP A 309 -44.41 -15.06 -12.02
CA ASP A 309 -45.83 -14.68 -11.99
C ASP A 309 -46.46 -14.74 -10.59
N GLY A 310 -45.67 -15.15 -9.58
CA GLY A 310 -46.12 -15.28 -8.20
C GLY A 310 -46.80 -16.60 -7.89
N SER A 311 -46.80 -17.55 -8.83
CA SER A 311 -47.23 -18.92 -8.57
C SER A 311 -46.27 -19.65 -7.63
N SER A 312 -46.69 -20.79 -7.09
CA SER A 312 -45.81 -21.64 -6.27
C SER A 312 -44.63 -22.23 -7.05
N GLU A 313 -44.77 -22.36 -8.37
CA GLU A 313 -43.70 -22.83 -9.27
C GLU A 313 -42.77 -21.68 -9.69
N HIS A 314 -43.27 -20.44 -9.72
CA HIS A 314 -42.53 -19.23 -10.07
C HIS A 314 -42.82 -18.10 -9.05
N PRO A 315 -42.27 -18.17 -7.83
CA PRO A 315 -42.48 -17.14 -6.82
C PRO A 315 -41.82 -15.83 -7.24
N ILE A 316 -42.48 -14.70 -6.99
CA ILE A 316 -41.92 -13.37 -7.25
C ILE A 316 -40.68 -13.18 -6.37
N GLN A 317 -39.56 -12.85 -7.00
CA GLN A 317 -38.37 -12.37 -6.35
C GLN A 317 -38.53 -10.88 -6.04
N MET A 318 -38.35 -10.52 -4.77
CA MET A 318 -38.36 -9.12 -4.36
C MET A 318 -37.24 -8.35 -5.06
N PRO A 319 -37.46 -7.08 -5.47
CA PRO A 319 -36.41 -6.26 -6.05
C PRO A 319 -35.19 -6.17 -5.14
N PHE A 320 -34.00 -6.23 -5.72
CA PHE A 320 -32.74 -6.16 -5.00
C PHE A 320 -31.69 -5.38 -5.80
N VAL A 321 -30.69 -4.86 -5.11
CA VAL A 321 -29.55 -4.19 -5.76
C VAL A 321 -28.47 -5.21 -6.06
N ASN A 322 -28.07 -5.31 -7.32
CA ASN A 322 -26.83 -5.99 -7.70
C ASN A 322 -25.68 -4.98 -7.57
N TYR A 323 -25.01 -5.01 -6.42
CA TYR A 323 -23.89 -4.13 -6.12
C TYR A 323 -22.71 -4.34 -7.06
N ASP A 324 -22.03 -3.25 -7.41
CA ASP A 324 -20.78 -3.30 -8.17
C ASP A 324 -19.62 -3.84 -7.33
N GLU A 325 -18.52 -4.19 -8.00
CA GLU A 325 -17.34 -4.80 -7.37
C GLU A 325 -16.79 -3.95 -6.21
N LEU A 326 -16.70 -2.63 -6.39
CA LEU A 326 -16.19 -1.71 -5.36
C LEU A 326 -16.96 -1.82 -4.04
N VAL A 327 -18.30 -1.86 -4.11
CA VAL A 327 -19.16 -1.97 -2.92
C VAL A 327 -19.03 -3.34 -2.27
N LYS A 328 -18.98 -4.41 -3.07
CA LYS A 328 -18.77 -5.78 -2.58
C LYS A 328 -17.44 -5.89 -1.81
N MET A 329 -16.35 -5.40 -2.41
CA MET A 329 -15.03 -5.39 -1.79
C MET A 329 -14.99 -4.60 -0.49
N PHE A 330 -15.58 -3.39 -0.47
CA PHE A 330 -15.69 -2.60 0.75
C PHE A 330 -16.44 -3.34 1.86
N VAL A 331 -17.58 -3.96 1.54
CA VAL A 331 -18.40 -4.68 2.50
C VAL A 331 -17.66 -5.90 3.07
N ASP A 332 -16.98 -6.66 2.22
CA ASP A 332 -16.21 -7.84 2.63
C ASP A 332 -15.04 -7.45 3.54
N GLU A 333 -14.27 -6.44 3.14
CA GLU A 333 -13.18 -5.93 3.97
C GLU A 333 -13.65 -5.31 5.28
N PHE A 334 -14.83 -4.68 5.29
CA PHE A 334 -15.42 -4.18 6.53
C PHE A 334 -15.77 -5.33 7.49
N TYR A 335 -16.28 -6.46 6.99
CA TYR A 335 -16.51 -7.64 7.83
C TYR A 335 -15.20 -8.20 8.38
N HIS A 336 -14.17 -8.31 7.55
CA HIS A 336 -12.86 -8.79 7.98
C HIS A 336 -12.19 -7.86 9.00
N PHE A 337 -12.29 -6.55 8.79
CA PHE A 337 -11.87 -5.55 9.77
C PHE A 337 -12.61 -5.74 11.10
N SER A 338 -13.94 -5.88 11.06
CA SER A 338 -14.76 -6.10 12.23
C SER A 338 -14.39 -7.38 13.01
N GLN A 339 -14.06 -8.46 12.31
CA GLN A 339 -13.66 -9.73 12.90
C GLN A 339 -12.25 -9.68 13.51
N SER A 340 -11.32 -8.95 12.88
CA SER A 340 -9.94 -8.79 13.35
C SER A 340 -9.79 -7.77 14.48
N HIS A 341 -10.77 -6.87 14.66
CA HIS A 341 -10.74 -5.79 15.65
C HIS A 341 -11.91 -5.91 16.64
N THR A 342 -11.90 -7.00 17.42
CA THR A 342 -12.96 -7.32 18.38
C THR A 342 -13.12 -6.29 19.51
N GLU A 343 -12.10 -5.46 19.75
CA GLU A 343 -12.11 -4.36 20.71
C GLU A 343 -13.23 -3.35 20.45
N TYR A 344 -13.67 -3.17 19.19
CA TYR A 344 -14.78 -2.29 18.83
C TYR A 344 -16.16 -2.90 19.13
N LYS A 345 -16.25 -4.21 19.44
CA LYS A 345 -17.47 -4.92 19.85
C LYS A 345 -18.66 -4.70 18.90
N LEU A 346 -18.39 -4.68 17.59
CA LEU A 346 -19.39 -4.35 16.57
C LEU A 346 -20.52 -5.38 16.46
N THR A 347 -20.44 -6.55 17.10
CA THR A 347 -21.59 -7.45 17.28
C THR A 347 -22.74 -6.82 18.06
N ASN A 348 -22.46 -5.83 18.90
CA ASN A 348 -23.43 -5.06 19.69
C ASN A 348 -23.67 -3.64 19.13
N TYR A 349 -23.52 -3.46 17.81
CA TYR A 349 -23.69 -2.15 17.15
C TYR A 349 -24.98 -1.42 17.52
N GLY A 350 -26.07 -2.15 17.80
CA GLY A 350 -27.35 -1.56 18.23
C GLY A 350 -27.22 -0.79 19.55
N SER A 351 -26.68 -1.43 20.57
CA SER A 351 -26.47 -0.82 21.89
C SER A 351 -25.46 0.32 21.85
N ILE A 352 -24.37 0.16 21.09
CA ILE A 352 -23.36 1.21 20.90
C ILE A 352 -24.03 2.51 20.40
N LEU A 353 -24.91 2.40 19.41
CA LEU A 353 -25.61 3.57 18.85
C LEU A 353 -26.63 4.16 19.84
N GLU A 354 -27.38 3.32 20.55
CA GLU A 354 -28.36 3.77 21.55
C GLU A 354 -27.71 4.51 22.73
N ASP A 355 -26.58 3.99 23.23
CA ASP A 355 -25.81 4.60 24.32
C ASP A 355 -25.22 5.96 23.91
N ASN A 356 -24.96 6.16 22.62
CA ASN A 356 -24.52 7.43 22.03
C ASN A 356 -25.69 8.32 21.57
N GLY A 357 -26.93 8.00 21.97
CA GLY A 357 -28.12 8.80 21.65
C GLY A 357 -28.60 8.71 20.20
N LEU A 358 -28.03 7.82 19.39
CA LEU A 358 -28.35 7.63 17.99
C LEU A 358 -29.45 6.59 17.81
N LYS A 359 -30.70 7.05 17.88
CA LYS A 359 -31.87 6.21 17.53
C LYS A 359 -31.83 5.83 16.06
N TRP A 360 -32.11 4.58 15.76
CA TRP A 360 -32.17 4.10 14.39
C TRP A 360 -33.40 4.58 13.65
N ASN A 361 -33.20 5.65 12.89
CA ASN A 361 -34.07 6.04 11.81
C ASN A 361 -33.20 6.69 10.72
N THR A 362 -33.59 6.51 9.45
CA THR A 362 -32.80 6.96 8.30
C THR A 362 -32.52 8.47 8.33
N ARG A 363 -33.43 9.26 8.88
CA ARG A 363 -33.26 10.72 9.04
C ARG A 363 -32.14 11.08 10.03
N VAL A 364 -32.05 10.39 11.17
CA VAL A 364 -30.99 10.64 12.15
C VAL A 364 -29.65 10.25 11.54
N MET A 365 -29.55 9.09 10.89
CA MET A 365 -28.28 8.65 10.26
C MET A 365 -27.76 9.65 9.21
N ARG A 366 -28.66 10.19 8.38
CA ARG A 366 -28.34 11.23 7.38
C ARG A 366 -27.84 12.54 7.99
N ASN A 367 -28.44 12.95 9.11
CA ASN A 367 -28.21 14.27 9.70
C ASN A 367 -27.28 14.22 10.93
N THR A 368 -26.63 13.10 11.19
CA THR A 368 -25.74 12.98 12.35
C THR A 368 -24.52 13.88 12.17
N GLU A 369 -24.18 14.61 13.24
CA GLU A 369 -22.93 15.38 13.36
C GLU A 369 -21.78 14.41 13.63
N VAL A 370 -21.23 13.84 12.55
CA VAL A 370 -20.26 12.73 12.65
C VAL A 370 -18.92 13.19 13.25
N GLU A 371 -18.67 14.50 13.25
CA GLU A 371 -17.46 15.16 13.77
C GLU A 371 -17.33 15.00 15.29
N LEU A 372 -18.45 14.76 15.97
CA LEU A 372 -18.53 14.53 17.41
C LEU A 372 -18.42 13.04 17.79
N LEU A 373 -18.49 12.14 16.81
CA LEU A 373 -18.50 10.70 17.05
C LEU A 373 -17.08 10.13 17.10
N ASP A 374 -16.89 9.14 17.96
CA ASP A 374 -15.66 8.34 18.01
C ASP A 374 -15.67 7.21 16.96
N ALA A 375 -14.54 6.52 16.83
CA ALA A 375 -14.38 5.45 15.85
C ALA A 375 -15.37 4.29 16.07
N GLN A 376 -15.64 3.93 17.33
CA GLN A 376 -16.55 2.82 17.64
C GLN A 376 -17.97 3.12 17.13
N CYS A 377 -18.44 4.35 17.33
CA CYS A 377 -19.75 4.79 16.90
C CYS A 377 -19.84 4.84 15.36
N ILE A 378 -18.82 5.37 14.68
CA ILE A 378 -18.75 5.40 13.21
C ILE A 378 -18.76 3.99 12.61
N LEU A 379 -17.96 3.08 13.15
CA LEU A 379 -17.95 1.68 12.72
C LEU A 379 -19.29 1.00 12.98
N ALA A 380 -19.96 1.29 14.11
CA ALA A 380 -21.29 0.78 14.39
C ALA A 380 -22.34 1.30 13.39
N LEU A 381 -22.24 2.55 12.93
CA LEU A 381 -23.08 3.11 11.87
C LEU A 381 -22.91 2.35 10.54
N ILE A 382 -21.66 2.12 10.13
CA ILE A 382 -21.34 1.36 8.91
C ILE A 382 -21.86 -0.08 9.03
N MET A 383 -21.56 -0.78 10.13
CA MET A 383 -22.04 -2.14 10.39
C MET A 383 -23.56 -2.22 10.30
N ARG A 384 -24.26 -1.22 10.86
CA ARG A 384 -25.71 -1.17 10.83
C ARG A 384 -26.26 -0.89 9.44
N ALA A 385 -25.62 -0.04 8.65
CA ALA A 385 -26.00 0.20 7.25
C ALA A 385 -25.89 -1.09 6.43
N ILE A 386 -24.75 -1.79 6.53
CA ILE A 386 -24.52 -3.06 5.81
C ILE A 386 -25.48 -4.16 6.28
N ARG A 387 -25.77 -4.24 7.59
CA ARG A 387 -26.71 -5.23 8.12
C ARG A 387 -28.18 -4.89 7.82
N GLY A 388 -28.51 -3.60 7.72
CA GLY A 388 -29.83 -3.11 7.37
C GLY A 388 -30.27 -3.54 5.96
N GLU A 389 -29.34 -3.66 5.02
CA GLU A 389 -29.60 -4.12 3.64
C GLU A 389 -30.25 -5.52 3.60
N ARG A 390 -29.91 -6.41 4.55
CA ARG A 390 -30.51 -7.76 4.63
C ARG A 390 -32.03 -7.76 4.82
N PHE A 391 -32.60 -6.63 5.24
CA PHE A 391 -33.99 -6.51 5.64
C PHE A 391 -34.71 -5.33 4.96
N SER A 392 -34.09 -4.62 4.00
CA SER A 392 -34.63 -3.36 3.43
C SER A 392 -33.99 -2.93 2.08
N GLU A 393 -34.84 -2.84 1.05
CA GLU A 393 -35.05 -1.73 0.08
C GLU A 393 -33.85 -0.87 -0.42
N GLY A 394 -32.64 -1.41 -0.58
CA GLY A 394 -31.52 -0.64 -1.15
C GLY A 394 -31.05 0.52 -0.26
N LEU A 395 -31.17 0.37 1.05
CA LEU A 395 -30.71 1.35 2.03
C LEU A 395 -29.22 1.63 1.88
N LEU A 396 -28.40 0.58 1.78
CA LEU A 396 -26.96 0.71 1.63
C LEU A 396 -26.63 1.39 0.29
N HIS A 397 -27.37 1.08 -0.77
CA HIS A 397 -27.24 1.76 -2.07
C HIS A 397 -27.52 3.26 -1.97
N SER A 398 -28.60 3.63 -1.27
CA SER A 398 -28.92 5.05 -1.02
C SER A 398 -27.83 5.75 -0.22
N PHE A 399 -27.22 5.07 0.76
CA PHE A 399 -26.18 5.67 1.60
C PHE A 399 -24.86 5.89 0.85
N PHE A 400 -24.54 5.02 -0.11
CA PHE A 400 -23.43 5.27 -1.03
C PHE A 400 -23.74 6.45 -1.96
N LYS A 401 -24.90 6.44 -2.63
CA LYS A 401 -25.31 7.53 -3.55
C LYS A 401 -25.41 8.89 -2.89
N GLU A 402 -25.86 8.95 -1.64
CA GLU A 402 -25.98 10.17 -0.86
C GLU A 402 -24.64 10.60 -0.19
N GLY A 403 -23.55 9.86 -0.39
CA GLY A 403 -22.23 10.18 0.18
C GLY A 403 -22.12 9.97 1.70
N ILE A 404 -23.05 9.24 2.32
CA ILE A 404 -23.10 9.02 3.76
C ILE A 404 -21.96 8.08 4.20
N ILE A 405 -21.74 6.99 3.46
CA ILE A 405 -20.61 6.08 3.74
C ILE A 405 -19.29 6.85 3.58
N LEU A 406 -19.16 7.65 2.52
CA LEU A 406 -17.98 8.49 2.28
C LEU A 406 -17.73 9.45 3.44
N LYS A 407 -18.78 10.12 3.95
CA LYS A 407 -18.70 11.00 5.12
C LYS A 407 -18.18 10.26 6.36
N TRP A 408 -18.65 9.04 6.62
CA TRP A 408 -18.18 8.21 7.74
C TRP A 408 -16.72 7.76 7.58
N LEU A 409 -16.29 7.43 6.36
CA LEU A 409 -14.90 7.06 6.09
C LEU A 409 -13.95 8.25 6.25
N LYS A 410 -14.34 9.44 5.78
CA LYS A 410 -13.57 10.68 6.02
C LYS A 410 -13.40 10.92 7.52
N ARG A 411 -14.45 10.74 8.32
CA ARG A 411 -14.35 10.84 9.78
C ARG A 411 -13.38 9.82 10.40
N LEU A 412 -13.39 8.55 9.95
CA LEU A 412 -12.40 7.57 10.42
C LEU A 412 -10.97 8.00 10.07
N LYS A 413 -10.77 8.55 8.88
CA LYS A 413 -9.48 9.09 8.45
C LYS A 413 -9.06 10.28 9.29
N ASP A 414 -9.97 11.19 9.60
CA ASP A 414 -9.70 12.32 10.49
C ASP A 414 -9.35 11.87 11.90
N ILE A 415 -9.92 10.77 12.40
CA ILE A 415 -9.56 10.19 13.70
C ILE A 415 -8.12 9.64 13.67
N ASP A 416 -7.71 9.00 12.56
CA ASP A 416 -6.32 8.58 12.36
C ASP A 416 -5.37 9.78 12.28
N ILE A 417 -5.73 10.85 11.55
CA ILE A 417 -4.89 12.04 11.33
C ILE A 417 -4.85 12.97 12.54
N ASN A 418 -5.95 13.19 13.27
CA ASN A 418 -6.00 14.13 14.41
C ASN A 418 -5.12 13.68 15.60
N GLY A 419 -4.61 12.44 15.59
CA GLY A 419 -3.53 12.01 16.49
C GLY A 419 -2.16 12.60 16.15
N SER A 420 -1.99 13.17 14.96
CA SER A 420 -0.74 13.66 14.36
C SER A 420 -1.03 14.82 13.40
N ALA A 421 -1.19 16.06 13.89
CA ALA A 421 -1.28 17.22 13.00
C ALA A 421 0.00 17.30 12.14
N GLN A 422 -0.10 16.97 10.85
CA GLN A 422 1.05 16.87 9.96
C GLN A 422 1.39 18.28 9.43
N GLU A 423 2.52 18.82 9.85
CA GLU A 423 3.04 20.10 9.37
C GLU A 423 3.64 19.89 7.98
N VAL A 424 3.13 20.61 6.96
CA VAL A 424 3.67 20.57 5.59
C VAL A 424 4.98 21.37 5.54
N GLU A 425 6.08 20.72 5.13
CA GLU A 425 7.40 21.33 4.96
C GLU A 425 7.65 21.77 3.51
N GLY A 426 7.05 21.07 2.55
CA GLY A 426 7.23 21.37 1.14
C GLY A 426 6.18 20.69 0.26
N ILE A 427 5.91 21.32 -0.89
CA ILE A 427 5.06 20.78 -1.94
C ILE A 427 5.83 20.89 -3.25
N TYR A 428 5.90 19.79 -3.98
CA TYR A 428 6.42 19.72 -5.34
C TYR A 428 5.28 19.33 -6.26
N PHE A 429 5.08 20.07 -7.34
CA PHE A 429 4.12 19.75 -8.36
C PHE A 429 4.76 19.86 -9.74
N GLU A 430 4.56 18.86 -10.57
CA GLU A 430 5.03 18.79 -11.94
C GLU A 430 3.83 18.46 -12.85
N ILE A 431 3.72 19.16 -13.97
CA ILE A 431 2.68 18.92 -14.97
C ILE A 431 3.24 19.20 -16.35
N GLY A 432 2.96 18.32 -17.31
CA GLY A 432 3.51 18.44 -18.66
C GLY A 432 3.26 17.21 -19.51
N GLY A 433 4.09 17.03 -20.56
CA GLY A 433 4.00 15.87 -21.44
C GLY A 433 5.00 15.92 -22.58
N TYR A 434 4.58 15.59 -23.80
CA TYR A 434 5.48 15.52 -24.97
C TYR A 434 6.18 16.87 -25.31
N GLY A 435 5.68 17.97 -24.75
CA GLY A 435 6.25 19.32 -24.91
C GLY A 435 7.21 19.76 -23.80
N GLY A 436 7.50 18.92 -22.80
CA GLY A 436 8.23 19.30 -21.60
C GLY A 436 7.35 19.39 -20.36
N TYR A 437 7.94 19.79 -19.24
CA TYR A 437 7.29 19.85 -17.93
C TYR A 437 7.49 21.20 -17.26
N ASP A 438 6.40 21.70 -16.68
CA ASP A 438 6.39 22.83 -15.78
C ASP A 438 6.48 22.31 -14.34
N THR A 439 7.31 22.95 -13.51
CA THR A 439 7.49 22.55 -12.12
C THR A 439 7.24 23.70 -11.16
N TYR A 440 6.60 23.38 -10.04
CA TYR A 440 6.16 24.30 -9.01
C TYR A 440 6.64 23.76 -7.66
N ARG A 441 7.60 24.46 -7.04
CA ARG A 441 8.19 24.06 -5.76
C ARG A 441 7.83 25.06 -4.68
N LEU A 442 6.97 24.67 -3.75
CA LEU A 442 6.59 25.49 -2.62
C LEU A 442 7.33 25.02 -1.36
N ILE A 443 8.19 25.89 -0.82
CA ILE A 443 9.04 25.58 0.32
C ILE A 443 8.58 26.40 1.52
N PHE A 444 8.27 25.74 2.64
CA PHE A 444 7.88 26.38 3.88
C PHE A 444 9.08 26.54 4.82
N LYS A 445 9.23 27.73 5.43
CA LYS A 445 10.27 28.03 6.42
C LYS A 445 9.67 28.85 7.56
N GLU A 446 9.48 28.23 8.72
CA GLU A 446 8.95 28.78 9.98
C GLU A 446 7.68 29.64 9.87
N ASN A 447 7.77 30.83 9.27
CA ASN A 447 6.68 31.80 9.09
C ASN A 447 6.62 32.39 7.68
N SER A 448 7.28 31.78 6.69
CA SER A 448 7.31 32.25 5.31
C SER A 448 7.28 31.07 4.35
N ALA A 449 6.73 31.29 3.15
CA ALA A 449 6.81 30.35 2.04
C ALA A 449 7.48 30.99 0.82
N CYS A 450 8.08 30.15 -0.02
CA CYS A 450 8.62 30.55 -1.31
C CYS A 450 8.13 29.58 -2.37
N LEU A 451 7.45 30.09 -3.39
CA LEU A 451 7.10 29.33 -4.60
C LEU A 451 8.18 29.58 -5.65
N ILE A 452 8.73 28.51 -6.19
CA ILE A 452 9.66 28.52 -7.32
C ILE A 452 8.94 27.87 -8.48
N THR A 453 8.65 28.66 -9.52
CA THR A 453 8.01 28.19 -10.75
C THR A 453 9.07 28.08 -11.83
N THR A 454 9.17 26.93 -12.48
CA THR A 454 10.05 26.73 -13.64
C THR A 454 9.20 26.20 -14.78
N LEU A 455 8.83 27.09 -15.71
CA LEU A 455 8.13 26.70 -16.92
C LEU A 455 9.10 26.10 -17.93
N TRP A 456 8.61 25.23 -18.78
CA TRP A 456 9.43 24.58 -19.78
C TRP A 456 10.14 25.58 -20.68
N CYS A 457 11.46 25.41 -20.83
CA CYS A 457 12.35 26.33 -21.56
C CYS A 457 12.47 27.75 -20.97
N GLU A 458 11.97 28.01 -19.78
CA GLU A 458 12.07 29.31 -19.10
C GLU A 458 13.00 29.26 -17.88
N ALA A 459 13.44 30.44 -17.44
CA ALA A 459 14.22 30.56 -16.22
C ALA A 459 13.29 30.51 -14.98
N PRO A 460 13.73 29.91 -13.85
CA PRO A 460 12.93 29.86 -12.65
C PRO A 460 12.54 31.24 -12.12
N ILE A 461 11.27 31.39 -11.70
CA ILE A 461 10.71 32.59 -11.09
C ILE A 461 10.41 32.30 -9.62
N GLU A 462 10.87 33.17 -8.72
CA GLU A 462 10.62 33.04 -7.28
C GLU A 462 9.58 34.06 -6.79
N LYS A 463 8.57 33.57 -6.06
CA LYS A 463 7.60 34.39 -5.33
C LYS A 463 7.67 34.08 -3.84
N LYS A 464 7.82 35.13 -3.02
CA LYS A 464 7.88 35.01 -1.55
C LYS A 464 6.58 35.46 -0.92
N TYR A 465 6.13 34.71 0.07
CA TYR A 465 4.91 34.99 0.82
C TYR A 465 5.25 35.55 2.21
N SER A 466 4.50 36.57 2.62
CA SER A 466 4.48 37.04 4.02
C SER A 466 3.92 35.98 4.96
N LYS A 467 3.97 36.23 6.27
CA LYS A 467 3.44 35.31 7.28
C LYS A 467 1.94 35.09 7.13
N GLU A 468 1.18 36.17 6.95
CA GLU A 468 -0.27 36.10 6.78
C GLU A 468 -0.65 35.38 5.49
N GLU A 469 0.09 35.60 4.40
CA GLU A 469 -0.13 34.92 3.13
C GLU A 469 0.24 33.44 3.21
N THR A 470 1.32 33.10 3.91
CA THR A 470 1.76 31.71 4.13
C THR A 470 0.69 30.92 4.89
N SER A 471 0.10 31.50 5.94
CA SER A 471 -1.00 30.86 6.67
C SER A 471 -2.20 30.61 5.76
N LYS A 472 -2.59 31.60 4.95
CA LYS A 472 -3.71 31.44 4.00
C LYS A 472 -3.42 30.39 2.92
N LEU A 473 -2.18 30.32 2.45
CA LEU A 473 -1.75 29.33 1.47
C LEU A 473 -1.82 27.91 2.04
N LEU A 474 -1.36 27.73 3.28
CA LEU A 474 -1.45 26.45 3.98
C LEU A 474 -2.91 26.06 4.25
N ASP A 475 -3.75 27.00 4.69
CA ASP A 475 -5.18 26.77 4.90
C ASP A 475 -5.87 26.40 3.57
N LYS A 476 -5.54 27.09 2.48
CA LYS A 476 -6.02 26.78 1.13
C LYS A 476 -5.60 25.37 0.71
N PHE A 477 -4.31 25.04 0.82
CA PHE A 477 -3.82 23.71 0.49
C PHE A 477 -4.47 22.60 1.32
N ASN A 478 -4.56 22.77 2.64
CA ASN A 478 -5.18 21.78 3.54
C ASN A 478 -6.67 21.57 3.22
N SER A 479 -7.37 22.61 2.75
CA SER A 479 -8.78 22.51 2.35
C SER A 479 -9.01 21.69 1.07
N ILE A 480 -7.95 21.40 0.29
CA ILE A 480 -8.00 20.50 -0.86
C ILE A 480 -8.14 19.05 -0.39
N HIS A 481 -7.68 18.70 0.82
CA HIS A 481 -7.73 17.32 1.32
C HIS A 481 -7.11 16.31 0.34
N VAL A 482 -5.89 16.58 -0.13
CA VAL A 482 -5.14 15.68 -1.04
C VAL A 482 -4.93 14.29 -0.45
N ASP A 483 -4.98 14.17 0.87
CA ASP A 483 -4.98 12.89 1.57
C ASP A 483 -6.18 12.02 1.16
N TYR A 484 -7.33 12.59 0.78
CA TYR A 484 -8.49 11.83 0.31
C TYR A 484 -8.37 11.34 -1.13
N TRP A 485 -7.35 11.76 -1.88
CA TRP A 485 -7.17 11.37 -3.28
C TRP A 485 -6.77 9.90 -3.42
N ASN A 486 -7.09 9.33 -4.59
CA ASN A 486 -6.48 8.08 -5.03
C ASN A 486 -5.00 8.32 -5.29
N SER A 487 -4.16 7.32 -5.05
CA SER A 487 -2.72 7.47 -5.28
C SER A 487 -2.35 7.69 -6.74
N GLU A 488 -3.15 7.17 -7.68
CA GLU A 488 -2.93 7.28 -9.11
C GLU A 488 -4.23 7.61 -9.84
N TYR A 489 -4.14 8.47 -10.85
CA TYR A 489 -5.22 8.83 -11.76
C TYR A 489 -4.80 8.56 -13.20
N ILE A 490 -5.23 7.45 -13.78
CA ILE A 490 -4.80 7.04 -15.13
C ILE A 490 -6.02 6.87 -16.04
N ASP A 491 -6.08 7.64 -17.13
CA ASP A 491 -6.93 7.34 -18.27
C ASP A 491 -6.14 6.51 -19.31
N PRO A 492 -6.35 5.18 -19.38
CA PRO A 492 -5.63 4.33 -20.32
C PRO A 492 -6.08 4.49 -21.78
N CYS A 493 -7.16 5.23 -22.04
CA CYS A 493 -7.68 5.46 -23.38
C CYS A 493 -6.99 6.62 -24.09
N VAL A 494 -6.21 7.42 -23.36
CA VAL A 494 -5.47 8.58 -23.88
C VAL A 494 -3.98 8.28 -23.79
N CYS A 495 -3.34 8.05 -24.93
CA CYS A 495 -1.93 7.64 -25.02
C CYS A 495 -0.96 8.84 -25.09
N ASP A 496 -1.44 9.99 -25.50
CA ASP A 496 -0.73 11.26 -25.61
C ASP A 496 -1.47 12.32 -24.80
N GLY A 497 -0.76 13.13 -24.03
CA GLY A 497 -1.38 14.19 -23.24
C GLY A 497 -0.58 14.51 -21.99
N THR A 498 -1.29 14.90 -20.94
CA THR A 498 -0.73 15.49 -19.74
C THR A 498 -0.44 14.42 -18.68
N GLN A 499 0.80 14.40 -18.23
CA GLN A 499 1.25 13.70 -17.04
C GLN A 499 1.48 14.72 -15.93
N TRP A 500 1.20 14.32 -14.69
CA TRP A 500 1.43 15.15 -13.54
C TRP A 500 1.85 14.34 -12.32
N GLU A 501 2.63 14.97 -11.45
CA GLU A 501 3.05 14.43 -10.16
C GLU A 501 2.90 15.52 -9.09
N LEU A 502 2.30 15.16 -7.96
CA LEU A 502 2.25 15.98 -6.75
C LEU A 502 2.95 15.22 -5.63
N ALA A 503 4.02 15.79 -5.06
CA ALA A 503 4.68 15.27 -3.87
C ALA A 503 4.53 16.26 -2.71
N VAL A 504 4.17 15.75 -1.54
CA VAL A 504 4.00 16.56 -0.32
C VAL A 504 4.92 16.02 0.78
N LYS A 505 5.78 16.90 1.28
CA LYS A 505 6.66 16.63 2.42
C LYS A 505 5.95 17.03 3.71
N TYR A 506 5.71 16.05 4.57
CA TYR A 506 5.28 16.30 5.94
C TYR A 506 6.46 16.16 6.89
N LYS A 507 6.47 16.99 7.93
CA LYS A 507 7.53 16.99 8.93
C LYS A 507 7.73 15.61 9.57
N GLY A 508 8.96 15.12 9.47
CA GLY A 508 9.36 13.82 10.03
C GLY A 508 8.75 12.62 9.29
N GLN A 509 8.26 12.81 8.06
CA GLN A 509 7.73 11.74 7.21
C GLN A 509 8.45 11.73 5.87
N ARG A 510 8.38 10.59 5.18
CA ARG A 510 8.76 10.54 3.77
C ARG A 510 7.63 11.14 2.94
N ASP A 511 8.00 11.62 1.77
CA ASP A 511 7.08 12.34 0.92
C ASP A 511 5.98 11.42 0.39
N THR A 512 4.74 11.91 0.44
CA THR A 512 3.61 11.23 -0.17
C THR A 512 3.45 11.75 -1.59
N VAL A 513 3.37 10.83 -2.55
CA VAL A 513 3.29 11.15 -3.98
C VAL A 513 1.98 10.66 -4.57
N TRP A 514 1.33 11.56 -5.31
CA TRP A 514 0.18 11.32 -6.17
C TRP A 514 0.59 11.60 -7.60
N GLU A 515 0.15 10.77 -8.53
CA GLU A 515 0.50 10.92 -9.94
C GLU A 515 -0.72 10.69 -10.83
N GLY A 516 -0.68 11.25 -12.03
CA GLY A 516 -1.71 10.99 -13.01
C GLY A 516 -1.26 11.13 -14.45
N SER A 517 -2.02 10.49 -15.32
CA SER A 517 -1.85 10.48 -16.77
C SER A 517 -3.24 10.65 -17.38
N ASN A 518 -3.51 11.87 -17.87
CA ASN A 518 -4.77 12.25 -18.52
C ASN A 518 -6.03 12.11 -17.66
N ALA A 519 -5.89 11.89 -16.36
CA ALA A 519 -6.98 11.86 -15.41
C ALA A 519 -6.61 12.67 -14.16
N TYR A 520 -7.61 13.23 -13.51
CA TYR A 520 -7.44 14.24 -12.46
C TYR A 520 -8.44 14.02 -11.32
N PRO A 521 -8.11 14.40 -10.08
CA PRO A 521 -9.03 14.40 -8.96
C PRO A 521 -10.15 15.44 -9.14
N ASN A 522 -11.30 15.21 -8.49
CA ASN A 522 -12.48 16.07 -8.59
C ASN A 522 -12.24 17.56 -8.23
N ASN A 523 -11.26 17.85 -7.37
CA ASN A 523 -10.88 19.20 -6.95
C ASN A 523 -9.52 19.64 -7.50
N TRP A 524 -9.16 19.15 -8.69
CA TRP A 524 -7.94 19.51 -9.41
C TRP A 524 -7.75 21.02 -9.57
N ASN A 525 -8.81 21.75 -9.92
CA ASN A 525 -8.75 23.19 -10.13
C ASN A 525 -8.39 23.97 -8.85
N ASP A 526 -8.72 23.42 -7.67
CA ASP A 526 -8.34 24.03 -6.39
C ASP A 526 -6.83 23.94 -6.17
N LEU A 527 -6.18 22.85 -6.60
CA LEU A 527 -4.72 22.69 -6.59
C LEU A 527 -4.05 23.69 -7.54
N LEU A 528 -4.51 23.75 -8.80
CA LEU A 528 -3.95 24.67 -9.79
C LEU A 528 -4.08 26.13 -9.32
N SER A 529 -5.25 26.49 -8.79
CA SER A 529 -5.47 27.79 -8.17
C SER A 529 -4.58 28.03 -6.94
N CYS A 530 -4.29 27.00 -6.14
CA CYS A 530 -3.40 27.10 -4.99
C CYS A 530 -1.95 27.40 -5.41
N LEU A 531 -1.52 26.88 -6.55
CA LEU A 531 -0.18 27.06 -7.11
C LEU A 531 -0.07 28.23 -8.10
N GLU A 532 -1.12 29.03 -8.22
CA GLU A 532 -1.19 30.20 -9.12
C GLU A 532 -0.98 29.83 -10.59
N ILE A 533 -1.45 28.65 -11.00
CA ILE A 533 -1.42 28.18 -12.38
C ILE A 533 -2.66 28.73 -13.09
N GLU A 534 -2.45 29.51 -14.14
CA GLU A 534 -3.54 30.05 -14.97
C GLU A 534 -4.11 28.93 -15.84
N HIS A 535 -5.44 28.75 -15.82
CA HIS A 535 -6.13 27.90 -16.77
C HIS A 535 -6.28 28.64 -18.10
N GLU A 536 -5.75 28.08 -19.19
CA GLU A 536 -6.43 28.22 -20.47
C GLU A 536 -7.64 27.27 -20.40
N GLU A 537 -8.84 27.83 -20.19
CA GLU A 537 -10.05 27.10 -20.53
C GLU A 537 -9.98 26.90 -22.05
N ASP A 538 -9.72 25.68 -22.51
CA ASP A 538 -10.08 25.30 -23.88
C ASP A 538 -11.61 25.43 -23.98
N GLU A 539 -12.05 26.63 -24.38
CA GLU A 539 -13.33 26.82 -25.06
C GLU A 539 -13.29 25.95 -26.32
N ASP A 540 -13.76 24.72 -26.25
CA ASP A 540 -14.19 24.02 -27.46
C ASP A 540 -15.50 23.24 -27.22
N GLU A 541 -16.42 23.54 -28.15
CA GLU A 541 -17.88 23.34 -28.21
C GLU A 541 -18.36 21.88 -28.35
#